data_AF-A0A5C8HR32-F1
#
_entry.id   AF-A0A5C8HR32-F1
#
_cell.length_a   1.000
_cell.length_b   1.000
_cell.length_c   1.000
_cell.angle_alpha   90.00
_cell.angle_beta   90.00
_cell.angle_gamma   90.00
#
_symmetry.space_group_name_H-M   'P 1'
#
loop_
_entity.id
_entity.type
_entity.pdbx_description
1 polymer ?
#
loop_
_entity_poly.entity_id
_entity_poly.type
_entity_poly.pdbx_seq_one_letter_code
_entity_poly.pdbx_strand_id
1 'polypeptide(L)'
;MTSTEAHRQGIAVRLLSEVLRFTGRAAPGEPICSVINAQNLASIDLHKGIGFAEVERAATLAGIEFTGGEGVLVRCSSEPACFGAATRSSPLQHPAPCPHA
;
A
#
# COMPACT_ATOMS: atom_id res chain seq x y z
N MET A 1 4.57 29.39 1.67
CA MET A 1 4.42 28.00 2.14
C MET A 1 4.58 28.00 3.65
N THR A 2 3.46 27.90 4.37
CA THR A 2 3.43 28.01 5.84
C THR A 2 3.78 26.65 6.46
N SER A 3 4.61 26.68 7.50
CA SER A 3 5.20 25.52 8.20
C SER A 3 4.20 24.47 8.72
N THR A 4 2.89 24.72 8.67
CA THR A 4 1.83 23.82 9.14
C THR A 4 1.48 22.72 8.13
N GLU A 5 1.58 23.01 6.84
CA GLU A 5 1.14 22.09 5.78
C GLU A 5 2.13 20.93 5.59
N ALA A 6 3.43 21.25 5.57
CA ALA A 6 4.50 20.26 5.56
C ALA A 6 4.49 19.38 6.81
N HIS A 7 4.18 19.96 7.99
CA HIS A 7 4.05 19.20 9.23
C HIS A 7 2.85 18.25 9.20
N ARG A 8 1.70 18.72 8.69
CA ARG A 8 0.50 17.89 8.51
C ARG A 8 0.72 16.76 7.52
N GLN A 9 1.48 16.98 6.44
CA GLN A 9 1.86 15.93 5.50
C GLN A 9 2.70 14.83 6.18
N GLY A 10 3.68 15.21 7.02
CA GLY A 10 4.46 14.24 7.80
C GLY A 10 3.61 13.41 8.77
N ILE A 11 2.62 14.04 9.43
CA ILE A 11 1.68 13.34 10.32
C ILE A 11 0.77 12.40 9.52
N ALA A 12 0.24 12.85 8.38
CA ALA A 12 -0.66 12.06 7.55
C ALA A 12 0.03 10.80 7.01
N VAL A 13 1.28 10.92 6.56
CA VAL A 13 2.09 9.77 6.13
C VAL A 13 2.28 8.78 7.27
N ARG A 14 2.66 9.27 8.46
CA ARG A 14 2.91 8.40 9.62
C ARG A 14 1.63 7.70 10.08
N LEU A 15 0.51 8.42 10.16
CA LEU A 15 -0.77 7.85 10.56
C LEU A 15 -1.22 6.78 9.56
N LEU A 16 -1.22 7.10 8.27
CA LEU A 16 -1.64 6.16 7.23
C LEU A 16 -0.73 4.93 7.19
N SER A 17 0.57 5.09 7.39
CA SER A 17 1.52 3.96 7.49
C SER A 17 1.21 3.04 8.68
N GLU A 18 0.86 3.60 9.84
CA GLU A 18 0.47 2.79 11.01
C GLU A 18 -0.88 2.09 10.80
N VAL A 19 -1.83 2.75 10.13
CA VAL A 19 -3.11 2.11 9.74
C VAL A 19 -2.84 0.90 8.84
N LEU A 20 -1.99 1.05 7.82
CA LEU A 20 -1.60 -0.07 6.94
C LEU A 20 -0.94 -1.21 7.72
N ARG A 21 -0.01 -0.89 8.63
CA ARG A 21 0.67 -1.89 9.46
C ARG A 21 -0.30 -2.64 10.38
N PHE A 22 -1.25 -1.92 10.97
CA PHE A 22 -2.27 -2.53 11.83
C PHE A 22 -3.22 -3.40 11.02
N THR A 23 -3.76 -2.89 9.91
CA THR A 23 -4.71 -3.62 9.07
C THR A 23 -4.05 -4.85 8.43
N GLY A 24 -2.81 -4.76 7.97
CA GLY A 24 -2.07 -5.92 7.45
C GLY A 24 -1.82 -7.02 8.49
N ARG A 25 -1.83 -6.70 9.80
CA ARG A 25 -1.80 -7.70 10.88
C ARG A 25 -3.17 -8.28 11.20
N ALA A 26 -4.20 -7.44 11.16
CA ALA A 26 -5.57 -7.83 11.51
C ALA A 26 -6.24 -8.66 10.40
N ALA A 27 -5.97 -8.33 9.14
CA ALA A 27 -6.49 -9.01 7.96
C ALA A 27 -5.37 -9.22 6.91
N PRO A 28 -4.48 -10.20 7.13
CA PRO A 28 -3.38 -10.47 6.21
C PRO A 28 -3.89 -10.90 4.83
N GLY A 29 -3.32 -10.36 3.76
CA GLY A 29 -3.65 -10.70 2.37
C GLY A 29 -4.88 -9.98 1.81
N GLU A 30 -5.69 -9.34 2.66
CA GLU A 30 -6.84 -8.55 2.21
C GLU A 30 -6.39 -7.16 1.71
N PRO A 31 -6.74 -6.75 0.49
CA PRO A 31 -6.37 -5.45 -0.03
C PRO A 31 -6.97 -4.32 0.79
N ILE A 32 -6.21 -3.24 0.94
CA ILE A 32 -6.70 -2.04 1.61
C ILE A 32 -7.16 -1.07 0.53
N CYS A 33 -8.46 -0.76 0.56
CA CYS A 33 -9.10 0.15 -0.38
C CYS A 33 -9.44 1.47 0.31
N SER A 34 -9.24 2.58 -0.40
CA SER A 34 -9.62 3.92 0.04
C SER A 34 -10.33 4.64 -1.10
N VAL A 35 -11.39 5.36 -0.77
CA VAL A 35 -12.18 6.13 -1.73
C VAL A 35 -11.95 7.62 -1.47
N ILE A 36 -11.49 8.34 -2.48
CA ILE A 36 -11.01 9.72 -2.36
C ILE A 36 -11.75 10.57 -3.40
N ASN A 37 -12.21 11.77 -3.03
CA ASN A 37 -12.73 12.71 -4.03
C ASN A 37 -11.62 13.09 -5.03
N ALA A 38 -11.90 13.03 -6.33
CA ALA A 38 -10.95 13.33 -7.40
C ALA A 38 -10.30 14.72 -7.29
N GLN A 39 -10.97 15.69 -6.67
CA GLN A 39 -10.48 17.05 -6.46
C GLN A 39 -9.48 17.15 -5.29
N ASN A 40 -9.40 16.14 -4.42
CA ASN A 40 -8.46 16.13 -3.30
C ASN A 40 -7.10 15.56 -3.72
N LEU A 41 -6.38 16.35 -4.52
CA LEU A 41 -5.06 15.96 -5.06
C LEU A 41 -4.05 15.64 -3.96
N ALA A 42 -4.06 16.39 -2.86
CA ALA A 42 -3.16 16.14 -1.72
C ALA A 42 -3.37 14.75 -1.09
N SER A 43 -4.63 14.29 -0.99
CA SER A 43 -4.93 12.95 -0.50
C SER A 43 -4.53 11.88 -1.53
N ILE A 44 -4.75 12.13 -2.82
CA ILE A 44 -4.33 11.21 -3.89
C ILE A 44 -2.81 11.04 -3.88
N ASP A 45 -2.05 12.12 -3.81
CA ASP A 45 -0.59 12.09 -3.80
C ASP A 45 -0.04 11.42 -2.53
N LEU A 46 -0.68 11.65 -1.37
CA LEU A 46 -0.36 10.94 -0.13
C LEU A 46 -0.50 9.42 -0.28
N HIS A 47 -1.63 8.95 -0.83
CA HIS A 47 -1.87 7.52 -1.01
C HIS A 47 -0.89 6.92 -2.03
N LYS A 48 -0.65 7.61 -3.14
CA LYS A 48 0.35 7.19 -4.15
C LYS A 48 1.75 7.11 -3.57
N GLY A 49 2.17 8.10 -2.78
CA GLY A 49 3.48 8.13 -2.13
C GLY A 49 3.72 6.97 -1.15
N ILE A 50 2.65 6.35 -0.65
CA ILE A 50 2.70 5.20 0.27
C ILE A 50 2.55 3.86 -0.48
N GLY A 51 2.21 3.88 -1.78
CA GLY A 51 2.14 2.68 -2.63
C GLY A 51 0.73 2.25 -3.02
N PHE A 52 -0.30 3.07 -2.77
CA PHE A 52 -1.61 2.83 -3.34
C PHE A 52 -1.61 3.13 -4.85
N ALA A 53 -2.28 2.27 -5.61
CA ALA A 53 -2.56 2.48 -7.03
C ALA A 53 -4.04 2.84 -7.24
N GLU A 54 -4.31 3.74 -8.18
CA GLU A 54 -5.68 4.02 -8.65
C GLU A 54 -6.22 2.80 -9.42
N VAL A 55 -7.41 2.34 -9.03
CA VAL A 55 -8.08 1.17 -9.62
C VAL A 55 -9.28 1.59 -10.43
N GLU A 56 -10.03 2.56 -9.95
CA GLU A 56 -11.27 3.00 -10.57
C GLU A 56 -11.50 4.49 -10.30
N ARG A 57 -12.15 5.17 -11.24
CA ARG A 57 -12.62 6.54 -11.12
C ARG A 57 -14.03 6.62 -11.68
N ALA A 58 -14.98 7.10 -10.89
CA ALA A 58 -16.37 7.14 -11.27
C ALA A 58 -17.15 8.21 -10.50
N ALA A 59 -18.30 8.63 -11.05
CA ALA A 59 -19.21 9.55 -10.38
C ALA A 59 -19.87 8.95 -9.12
N THR A 60 -19.93 7.63 -9.06
CA THR A 60 -20.46 6.87 -7.92
C THR A 60 -19.53 5.70 -7.61
N LEU A 61 -19.10 5.57 -6.36
CA LEU A 61 -18.31 4.43 -5.87
C LEU A 61 -18.90 3.94 -4.55
N ALA A 62 -19.07 2.62 -4.40
CA ALA A 62 -19.66 1.99 -3.21
C ALA A 62 -21.02 2.60 -2.77
N GLY A 63 -21.82 3.09 -3.73
CA GLY A 63 -23.10 3.76 -3.47
C GLY A 63 -22.99 5.22 -3.02
N ILE A 64 -21.78 5.79 -3.01
CA ILE A 64 -21.52 7.19 -2.66
C ILE A 64 -21.42 8.01 -3.94
N GLU A 65 -22.24 9.04 -4.08
CA GLU A 65 -22.11 10.07 -5.13
C GLU A 65 -21.15 11.17 -4.69
N PHE A 66 -20.23 11.55 -5.58
CA PHE A 66 -19.22 12.57 -5.27
C PHE A 66 -19.70 13.95 -5.69
N THR A 67 -19.78 14.88 -4.72
CA THR A 67 -20.24 16.26 -4.92
C THR A 67 -19.34 17.12 -5.83
N GLY A 68 -18.22 16.55 -6.32
CA GLY A 68 -17.26 17.16 -7.25
C GLY A 68 -17.16 16.45 -8.60
N GLY A 69 -18.11 15.56 -8.92
CA GLY A 69 -18.21 14.87 -10.20
C GLY A 69 -17.62 13.45 -10.18
N GLU A 70 -16.50 13.22 -9.50
CA GLU A 70 -15.86 11.89 -9.48
C GLU A 70 -15.18 11.58 -8.15
N GLY A 71 -15.25 10.32 -7.76
CA GLY A 71 -14.41 9.69 -6.76
C GLY A 71 -13.36 8.80 -7.42
N VAL A 72 -12.30 8.53 -6.68
CA VAL A 72 -11.17 7.69 -7.06
C VAL A 72 -11.04 6.59 -6.02
N LEU A 73 -11.15 5.35 -6.48
CA LEU A 73 -10.81 4.17 -5.70
C LEU A 73 -9.32 3.90 -5.84
N VAL A 74 -8.60 3.91 -4.73
CA VAL A 74 -7.20 3.52 -4.67
C VAL A 74 -7.04 2.26 -3.82
N ARG A 75 -6.12 1.39 -4.20
CA ARG A 75 -5.86 0.09 -3.56
C ARG A 75 -4.38 -0.09 -3.26
N CYS A 76 -4.08 -0.61 -2.08
CA CYS A 76 -2.75 -1.09 -1.70
C CYS A 76 -2.83 -2.58 -1.34
N SER A 77 -1.81 -3.36 -1.74
CA SER A 77 -1.68 -4.74 -1.26
C SER A 77 -1.29 -4.70 0.22
N SER A 78 -2.06 -5.39 1.07
CA SER A 78 -1.64 -5.66 2.46
C SER A 78 -0.62 -6.78 2.55
N GLU A 79 -0.42 -7.51 1.44
CA GLU A 79 0.75 -8.36 1.32
C GLU A 79 1.96 -7.49 1.59
N PRO A 80 2.84 -7.88 2.52
CA PRO A 80 4.15 -7.27 2.59
C PRO A 80 4.79 -7.59 1.24
N ALA A 81 4.71 -6.66 0.28
CA ALA A 81 5.46 -6.74 -0.96
C ALA A 81 6.88 -7.02 -0.51
N CYS A 82 7.40 -8.23 -0.77
CA CYS A 82 8.57 -8.82 -0.13
C CYS A 82 9.67 -7.78 0.11
N PHE A 83 9.59 -7.05 1.22
CA PHE A 83 10.41 -5.88 1.51
C PHE A 83 11.69 -6.46 2.11
N GLY A 84 12.49 -7.07 1.23
CA GLY A 84 13.61 -7.94 1.60
C GLY A 84 13.29 -9.43 1.60
N ALA A 85 12.76 -9.99 0.50
CA ALA A 85 13.21 -11.34 0.13
C ALA A 85 14.64 -11.22 -0.41
N ALA A 86 15.60 -10.91 0.48
CA ALA A 86 16.96 -11.36 0.26
C ALA A 86 16.84 -12.89 0.21
N THR A 87 16.77 -13.43 -0.99
CA THR A 87 16.98 -14.83 -1.25
C THR A 87 18.36 -15.16 -0.71
N ARG A 88 18.43 -15.59 0.56
CA ARG A 88 19.44 -16.57 0.92
C ARG A 88 19.01 -17.83 0.19
N SER A 89 19.40 -17.90 -1.08
CA SER A 89 19.56 -19.15 -1.79
C SER A 89 20.42 -20.02 -0.89
N SER A 90 19.81 -20.92 -0.14
CA SER A 90 20.49 -22.05 0.47
C SER A 90 21.19 -22.80 -0.66
N PRO A 91 22.53 -22.93 -0.68
CA PRO A 91 23.14 -24.00 -1.43
C PRO A 91 23.04 -25.25 -0.55
N LEU A 92 21.93 -25.99 -0.66
CA LEU A 92 21.96 -27.40 -0.34
C LEU A 92 22.55 -28.13 -1.54
N GLN A 93 23.86 -28.39 -1.50
CA GLN A 93 24.39 -29.60 -2.13
C GLN A 93 25.70 -30.01 -1.46
N HIS A 94 25.58 -30.83 -0.42
CA HIS A 94 26.64 -31.80 -0.11
C HIS A 94 26.61 -32.85 -1.24
N PRO A 95 27.71 -33.10 -1.97
CA PRO A 95 27.77 -34.29 -2.81
C PRO A 95 27.88 -35.53 -1.92
N ALA A 96 27.09 -36.55 -2.21
CA ALA A 96 27.20 -37.87 -1.60
C ALA A 96 28.62 -38.44 -1.83
N PRO A 97 29.25 -39.09 -0.83
CA PRO A 97 30.49 -39.81 -1.07
C PRO A 97 30.22 -41.04 -1.95
N CYS A 98 31.01 -41.20 -3.00
CA CYS A 98 31.00 -42.36 -3.88
C CYS A 98 31.28 -43.65 -3.06
N PRO A 99 30.53 -44.76 -3.27
CA PRO A 99 30.92 -46.04 -2.71
C PRO A 99 32.12 -46.58 -3.50
N HIS A 100 33.28 -46.68 -2.86
CA HIS A 100 34.38 -47.48 -3.39
C HIS A 100 34.19 -48.94 -2.94
N ALA A 101 34.27 -49.81 -3.95
CA ALA A 101 34.45 -51.27 -3.99
C ALA A 101 34.71 -52.03 -2.69
#